data_AF-A0A326RTQ3-F1
#
_entry.id   AF-A0A326RTQ3-F1
#
_cell.length_a   1.000
_cell.length_b   1.000
_cell.length_c   1.000
_cell.angle_alpha   90.00
_cell.angle_beta   90.00
_cell.angle_gamma   90.00
#
_symmetry.space_group_name_H-M   'P 1'
#
loop_
_entity.id
_entity.type
_entity.pdbx_description
1 polymer ?
#
loop_
_entity_poly.entity_id
_entity_poly.type
_entity_poly.pdbx_seq_one_letter_code
_entity_poly.pdbx_strand_id
1 'polypeptide(L)'
;MQLISPRRVQHWAKSYKDRAAKLIEEGKMHASGLRSIEHSKQAGLWDFMADVDRLEVPQDLQDGLDKVPGASDFFHRINDSSKRFVLRWLKLAKTEKTRTARIQQLAELSGKGEKLKGS
;
A
#
# COMPACT_ATOMS: atom_id res chain seq x y z
N MET A 1 -11.92 14.89 -27.31
CA MET A 1 -12.83 13.77 -27.01
C MET A 1 -12.40 13.13 -25.69
N GLN A 2 -13.32 12.91 -24.76
CA GLN A 2 -13.04 12.22 -23.50
C GLN A 2 -13.16 10.70 -23.72
N LEU A 3 -12.14 9.92 -23.35
CA LEU A 3 -12.17 8.46 -23.46
C LEU A 3 -13.07 7.88 -22.37
N ILE A 4 -14.12 7.16 -22.77
CA ILE A 4 -15.01 6.41 -21.87
C ILE A 4 -14.72 4.92 -22.08
N SER A 5 -14.16 4.26 -21.06
CA SER A 5 -13.81 2.83 -21.10
C SER A 5 -14.06 2.16 -19.73
N PRO A 6 -14.15 0.81 -19.68
CA PRO A 6 -14.31 0.09 -18.43
C PRO A 6 -13.21 0.43 -17.42
N ARG A 7 -13.58 0.58 -16.15
CA ARG A 7 -12.63 0.86 -15.07
C ARG A 7 -11.65 -0.30 -14.94
N ARG A 8 -10.35 0.01 -14.89
CA ARG A 8 -9.32 -0.99 -14.57
C ARG A 8 -9.54 -1.58 -13.18
N VAL A 9 -9.27 -2.88 -13.08
CA VAL A 9 -9.21 -3.61 -11.80
C VAL A 9 -8.23 -2.90 -10.88
N GLN A 10 -8.64 -2.69 -9.64
CA GLN A 10 -7.80 -2.10 -8.60
C GLN A 10 -7.54 -3.14 -7.51
N HIS A 11 -6.41 -2.99 -6.83
CA HIS A 11 -6.13 -3.71 -5.59
C HIS A 11 -7.06 -3.25 -4.47
N TRP A 12 -7.32 -4.16 -3.53
CA TRP A 12 -8.24 -3.93 -2.42
C TRP A 12 -7.47 -3.79 -1.11
N ALA A 13 -7.74 -2.71 -0.37
CA ALA A 13 -7.31 -2.59 1.02
C ALA A 13 -8.16 -3.50 1.92
N LYS A 14 -7.59 -3.97 3.03
CA LYS A 14 -8.28 -4.82 4.02
C LYS A 14 -9.64 -4.27 4.44
N SER A 15 -9.74 -2.97 4.73
CA SER A 15 -11.01 -2.34 5.13
C SER A 15 -12.13 -2.48 4.10
N TYR A 16 -11.82 -2.49 2.80
CA TYR A 16 -12.80 -2.72 1.76
C TYR A 16 -13.21 -4.20 1.68
N LYS A 17 -12.29 -5.13 1.94
CA LYS A 17 -12.60 -6.55 2.04
C LYS A 17 -13.51 -6.84 3.24
N ASP A 18 -13.22 -6.25 4.40
CA ASP A 18 -14.03 -6.38 5.61
C ASP A 18 -15.45 -5.86 5.37
N ARG A 19 -15.58 -4.70 4.71
CA ARG A 19 -16.89 -4.15 4.34
C ARG A 19 -17.63 -5.04 3.34
N ALA A 20 -16.92 -5.59 2.35
CA ALA A 20 -17.51 -6.50 1.38
C ALA A 20 -18.00 -7.79 2.04
N ALA A 21 -17.23 -8.36 2.97
CA ALA A 21 -17.62 -9.54 3.74
C ALA A 21 -18.92 -9.28 4.53
N LYS A 22 -18.99 -8.15 5.25
CA LYS A 22 -20.20 -7.75 5.99
C LYS A 22 -21.42 -7.60 5.08
N LEU A 23 -21.26 -6.98 3.91
CA LEU A 23 -22.36 -6.83 2.95
C LEU A 23 -22.83 -8.16 2.35
N ILE A 24 -21.90 -9.11 2.16
CA ILE A 24 -22.24 -10.46 1.69
C ILE A 24 -23.02 -11.22 2.77
N GLU A 25 -22.54 -11.17 4.01
CA GLU A 25 -23.20 -11.79 5.16
C GLU A 25 -24.60 -11.23 5.39
N GLU A 26 -24.76 -9.91 5.27
CA GLU A 26 -26.06 -9.24 5.40
C GLU A 26 -26.98 -9.41 4.17
N GLY A 27 -26.54 -10.11 3.11
CA GLY A 27 -27.30 -10.26 1.87
C GLY A 27 -27.50 -8.96 1.08
N LYS A 28 -26.75 -7.90 1.41
CA LYS A 28 -26.82 -6.57 0.78
C LYS A 28 -25.85 -6.39 -0.39
N MET A 29 -25.03 -7.40 -0.67
CA MET A 29 -24.08 -7.36 -1.78
C MET A 29 -24.79 -7.53 -3.12
N HIS A 30 -24.60 -6.56 -4.01
CA HIS A 30 -25.15 -6.63 -5.37
C HIS A 30 -24.29 -7.54 -6.28
N ALA A 31 -24.90 -8.11 -7.32
CA ALA A 31 -24.22 -9.00 -8.26
C ALA A 31 -23.01 -8.34 -8.96
N SER A 32 -23.08 -7.03 -9.23
CA SER A 32 -21.93 -6.26 -9.78
C SER A 32 -20.76 -6.14 -8.80
N GLY A 33 -21.04 -6.09 -7.50
CA GLY A 33 -20.01 -6.10 -6.45
C GLY A 33 -19.32 -7.46 -6.36
N LEU A 34 -20.10 -8.55 -6.39
CA LEU A 34 -19.56 -9.92 -6.44
C LEU A 34 -18.64 -10.13 -7.66
N ARG A 35 -19.08 -9.70 -8.85
CA ARG A 35 -18.25 -9.77 -10.07
C ARG A 35 -16.95 -8.99 -9.93
N SER A 36 -16.98 -7.84 -9.24
CA SER A 36 -15.77 -7.04 -9.01
C SER A 36 -14.79 -7.72 -8.06
N ILE A 37 -15.29 -8.43 -7.04
CA ILE A 37 -14.47 -9.25 -6.13
C ILE A 37 -13.85 -10.43 -6.90
N GLU A 38 -14.64 -11.14 -7.69
CA GLU A 38 -14.16 -12.26 -8.50
C GLU A 38 -13.08 -11.83 -9.50
N HIS A 39 -13.32 -10.72 -10.21
CA HIS A 39 -12.35 -10.19 -11.15
C HIS A 39 -11.04 -9.77 -10.46
N SER A 40 -11.11 -9.17 -9.27
CA SER A 40 -9.92 -8.83 -8.47
C SER A 40 -9.14 -10.06 -8.04
N LYS A 41 -9.83 -11.15 -7.66
CA LYS A 41 -9.21 -12.44 -7.33
C LYS A 41 -8.53 -13.08 -8.54
N GLN A 42 -9.20 -13.13 -9.69
CA GLN A 42 -8.64 -13.66 -10.94
C GLN A 42 -7.41 -12.87 -11.39
N ALA A 43 -7.41 -11.55 -11.19
CA ALA A 43 -6.27 -10.68 -11.51
C ALA A 43 -5.11 -10.76 -10.49
N GLY A 44 -5.23 -11.57 -9.42
CA GLY A 44 -4.23 -11.64 -8.34
C GLY A 44 -4.12 -10.35 -7.50
N LEU A 45 -5.03 -9.40 -7.69
CA LEU A 45 -5.02 -8.08 -7.05
C LEU A 45 -5.75 -8.06 -5.70
N TRP A 46 -6.49 -9.13 -5.39
CA TRP A 46 -7.21 -9.25 -4.13
C TRP A 46 -6.25 -9.14 -2.96
N ASP A 47 -5.21 -9.98 -2.88
CA ASP A 47 -4.26 -10.01 -1.76
C ASP A 47 -2.98 -9.19 -2.00
N PHE A 48 -2.94 -8.43 -3.09
CA PHE A 48 -1.78 -7.62 -3.46
C PHE A 48 -1.36 -6.60 -2.40
N MET A 49 -2.27 -6.10 -1.54
CA MET A 49 -1.94 -5.13 -0.47
C MET A 49 -1.80 -5.77 0.91
N ALA A 50 -1.84 -7.11 1.03
CA ALA A 50 -1.93 -7.77 2.33
C ALA A 50 -0.72 -7.52 3.23
N ASP A 51 0.49 -7.49 2.66
CA ASP A 51 1.74 -7.12 3.33
C ASP A 51 1.73 -5.68 3.83
N VAL A 52 1.29 -4.74 2.99
CA VAL A 52 1.12 -3.32 3.34
C VAL A 52 0.10 -3.15 4.46
N ASP A 53 -0.99 -3.90 4.42
CA ASP A 53 -2.03 -3.87 5.45
C ASP A 53 -1.57 -4.49 6.78
N ARG A 54 -0.62 -5.44 6.75
CA ARG A 54 0.08 -5.98 7.92
C ARG A 54 1.25 -5.12 8.41
N LEU A 55 1.55 -4.03 7.70
CA LEU A 55 2.68 -3.14 7.97
C LEU A 55 4.04 -3.86 7.90
N GLU A 56 4.15 -4.88 7.04
CA GLU A 56 5.41 -5.59 6.82
C GLU A 56 6.42 -4.65 6.17
N VAL A 57 7.57 -4.49 6.82
CA VAL A 57 8.68 -3.68 6.32
C VAL A 57 9.56 -4.56 5.43
N PRO A 58 9.67 -4.26 4.12
CA PRO A 58 10.55 -5.00 3.22
C PRO A 58 12.02 -4.87 3.63
N GLN A 59 12.81 -5.91 3.41
CA GLN A 59 14.23 -5.92 3.78
C GLN A 59 15.02 -4.78 3.13
N ASP A 60 14.78 -4.50 1.85
CA ASP A 60 15.47 -3.44 1.12
C ASP A 60 15.16 -2.03 1.65
N LEU A 61 13.94 -1.84 2.20
CA LEU A 61 13.60 -0.62 2.92
C LEU A 61 14.37 -0.53 4.24
N GLN A 62 14.39 -1.62 5.02
CA GLN A 62 15.14 -1.68 6.28
C GLN A 62 16.63 -1.38 6.05
N ASP A 63 17.26 -2.04 5.07
CA ASP A 63 18.65 -1.81 4.68
C ASP A 63 18.91 -0.35 4.24
N GLY A 64 17.92 0.29 3.62
CA GLY A 64 17.99 1.70 3.25
C GLY A 64 17.93 2.64 4.45
N LEU A 65 17.06 2.34 5.41
CA LEU A 65 16.93 3.10 6.65
C LEU A 65 18.18 2.97 7.53
N ASP A 66 18.77 1.78 7.61
CA ASP A 66 19.94 1.51 8.46
C ASP A 66 21.21 2.21 7.97
N LYS A 67 21.24 2.67 6.71
CA LYS A 67 22.34 3.50 6.17
C LYS A 67 22.33 4.93 6.70
N VAL A 68 21.22 5.41 7.27
CA VAL A 68 21.08 6.78 7.75
C VAL A 68 20.88 6.75 9.28
N PRO A 69 21.79 7.39 10.05
CA PRO A 69 21.67 7.42 11.51
C PRO A 69 20.31 7.93 11.97
N GLY A 70 19.65 7.20 12.88
CA GLY A 70 18.36 7.56 13.46
C GLY A 70 17.13 7.39 12.55
N ALA A 71 17.31 7.07 11.26
CA ALA A 71 16.19 6.92 10.33
C ALA A 71 15.34 5.69 10.64
N SER A 72 15.98 4.57 10.97
CA SER A 72 15.33 3.31 11.35
C SER A 72 14.43 3.49 12.57
N ASP A 73 14.98 4.04 13.66
CA ASP A 73 14.25 4.32 14.90
C ASP A 73 13.08 5.28 14.68
N PHE A 74 13.32 6.36 13.90
CA PHE A 74 12.27 7.32 13.60
C PHE A 74 11.12 6.66 12.83
N PHE A 75 11.43 5.90 11.77
CA PHE A 75 10.44 5.22 10.95
C PHE A 75 9.62 4.22 11.78
N HIS A 76 10.25 3.45 12.65
CA HIS A 76 9.54 2.50 13.53
C HIS A 76 8.67 3.20 14.58
N ARG A 77 8.97 4.46 14.94
CA ARG A 77 8.19 5.26 15.88
C ARG A 77 6.98 5.98 15.26
N ILE A 78 6.92 6.15 13.93
CA ILE A 78 5.77 6.84 13.31
C ILE A 78 4.49 6.00 13.41
N ASN A 79 3.33 6.66 13.29
CA ASN A 79 2.04 5.99 13.37
C ASN A 79 1.79 5.04 12.18
N ASP A 80 0.91 4.06 12.40
CA ASP A 80 0.57 3.02 11.43
C ASP A 80 -0.01 3.54 10.12
N SER A 81 -0.73 4.66 10.16
CA SER A 81 -1.28 5.29 8.94
C SER A 81 -0.16 5.78 8.03
N SER A 82 0.83 6.48 8.59
CA SER A 82 1.99 6.98 7.87
C SER A 82 2.86 5.82 7.36
N LYS A 83 3.07 4.76 8.18
CA LYS A 83 3.76 3.54 7.74
C LYS A 83 3.05 2.90 6.55
N ARG A 84 1.73 2.70 6.65
CA ARG A 84 0.93 2.11 5.56
C ARG A 84 1.00 2.92 4.28
N PHE A 85 0.93 4.25 4.40
CA PHE A 85 1.07 5.14 3.25
C PHE A 85 2.41 4.95 2.55
N VAL A 86 3.50 4.94 3.32
CA VAL A 86 4.86 4.76 2.80
C VAL A 86 5.04 3.38 2.16
N LEU A 87 4.60 2.31 2.83
CA LEU A 87 4.69 0.94 2.32
C LEU A 87 3.89 0.78 1.01
N ARG A 88 2.68 1.37 0.94
CA ARG A 88 1.89 1.41 -0.29
C ARG A 88 2.61 2.18 -1.39
N TRP A 89 3.14 3.36 -1.06
CA TRP A 89 3.88 4.20 -2.00
C TRP A 89 5.10 3.44 -2.55
N LEU A 90 5.84 2.74 -1.70
CA LEU A 90 6.98 1.93 -2.11
C LEU A 90 6.56 0.73 -2.96
N LYS A 91 5.53 -0.01 -2.56
CA LYS A 91 5.01 -1.18 -3.30
C LYS A 91 4.49 -0.85 -4.70
N LEU A 92 3.97 0.37 -4.89
CA LEU A 92 3.50 0.83 -6.20
C LEU A 92 4.62 1.33 -7.12
N ALA A 93 5.89 1.30 -6.69
CA ALA A 93 7.02 1.57 -7.58
C ALA A 93 7.17 0.44 -8.59
N LYS A 94 7.02 0.74 -9.88
CA LYS A 94 7.06 -0.26 -10.96
C LYS A 94 8.47 -0.62 -11.43
N THR A 95 9.46 0.21 -11.11
CA THR A 95 10.84 0.05 -11.56
C THR A 95 11.76 0.09 -10.34
N GLU A 96 12.83 -0.70 -10.40
CA GLU A 96 13.88 -0.71 -9.37
C GLU A 96 14.47 0.68 -9.17
N LYS A 97 14.72 1.42 -10.26
CA LYS A 97 15.21 2.80 -10.18
C LYS A 97 14.30 3.70 -9.34
N THR A 98 12.99 3.63 -9.55
CA THR A 98 12.03 4.42 -8.75
C THR A 98 11.97 3.92 -7.33
N ARG A 99 12.02 2.60 -7.11
CA ARG A 99 12.00 2.00 -5.77
C ARG A 99 13.19 2.46 -4.93
N THR A 100 14.41 2.36 -5.45
CA THR A 100 15.64 2.80 -4.78
C THR A 100 15.61 4.30 -4.48
N ALA A 101 15.17 5.13 -5.43
CA ALA A 101 15.05 6.58 -5.21
C ALA A 101 14.07 6.92 -4.07
N ARG A 102 12.95 6.18 -3.97
CA ARG A 102 11.97 6.34 -2.88
C ARG A 102 12.53 5.93 -1.53
N ILE A 103 13.27 4.82 -1.47
CA ILE A 103 13.92 4.35 -0.25
C ILE A 103 14.94 5.37 0.24
N GLN A 104 15.78 5.88 -0.67
CA GLN A 104 16.76 6.91 -0.33
C GLN A 104 16.08 8.18 0.21
N GLN A 105 15.05 8.69 -0.50
CA GLN A 105 14.30 9.86 -0.06
C GLN A 105 13.69 9.65 1.33
N LEU A 106 13.13 8.46 1.59
CA LEU A 106 12.52 8.14 2.87
C LEU A 106 13.55 8.03 4.00
N ALA A 107 14.71 7.44 3.74
CA ALA A 107 15.80 7.34 4.72
C ALA A 107 16.34 8.73 5.08
N GLU A 108 16.54 9.60 4.09
CA GLU A 108 16.96 10.98 4.32
C GLU A 108 15.94 11.80 5.14
N LEU A 109 14.65 11.66 4.85
CA LEU A 109 13.59 12.33 5.62
C LEU A 109 13.51 11.77 7.05
N SER A 110 13.56 10.45 7.19
CA SER A 110 13.47 9.80 8.49
C SER A 110 14.66 10.13 9.37
N GLY A 111 15.87 10.23 8.81
CA GLY A 111 17.07 10.68 9.52
C GLY A 111 16.99 12.14 10.01
N LYS A 112 16.17 12.97 9.35
CA LYS A 112 15.85 14.33 9.80
C LYS A 112 14.70 14.38 10.80
N GLY A 113 14.06 13.25 11.10
CA GLY A 113 12.87 13.20 11.93
C GLY A 113 11.61 13.71 11.22
N GLU A 114 11.59 13.69 9.88
CA GLU A 114 10.47 14.13 9.06
C GLU A 114 9.73 12.94 8.43
N LYS A 115 8.41 13.07 8.30
CA LYS A 115 7.58 12.10 7.58
C LYS A 115 7.49 12.45 6.09
N LEU A 116 7.14 11.47 5.29
CA LEU A 116 6.79 11.70 3.88
C LEU A 116 5.57 12.65 3.82
N LYS A 117 5.66 13.72 3.02
CA LYS A 117 4.55 14.69 2.91
C LYS A 117 3.29 13.99 2.38
N GLY A 118 2.18 14.13 3.11
CA GLY A 118 0.90 13.47 2.81
C GLY A 118 0.68 12.11 3.47
N SER A 119 1.64 11.64 4.28
CA SER A 119 1.51 10.42 5.12
C SER A 119 1.01 10.69 6.53
#